data_AF-A0A1H9YD99-F1
#
_entry.id   AF-A0A1H9YD99-F1
#
_cell.length_a   1.000
_cell.length_b   1.000
_cell.length_c   1.000
_cell.angle_alpha   90.00
_cell.angle_beta   90.00
_cell.angle_gamma   90.00
#
_symmetry.space_group_name_H-M   'P 1'
#
loop_
_entity.id
_entity.type
_entity.pdbx_description
1 polymer ?
#
loop_
_entity_poly.entity_id
_entity_poly.type
_entity_poly.pdbx_seq_one_letter_code
_entity_poly.pdbx_strand_id
1 'polypeptide(L)'
;MSYTGEGEEKTTSAFGLTLRTVGHGYKVIIIQFMKGRKYIGEYKIKDRLSPEYEIHQFGMKEFINFKNPDPEDYKLAAEALEFTKKAIKRGPRLLILDKMNLAAHFGILKTEDILKLLEDIPEETTLVLTGRRAPKDSSSPIFNPLYNNPPLSTTFNC
;
A
#
# COMPACT_ATOMS: atom_id res chain seq x y z
N MET A 1 -8.56 -5.04 3.18
CA MET A 1 -8.35 -4.88 4.64
C MET A 1 -7.55 -3.61 4.87
N SER A 2 -8.10 -2.63 5.60
CA SER A 2 -7.32 -1.47 6.02
C SER A 2 -6.75 -1.76 7.40
N TYR A 3 -5.43 -1.91 7.51
CA TYR A 3 -4.79 -1.96 8.82
C TYR A 3 -4.74 -0.51 9.35
N THR A 4 -5.79 -0.05 10.01
CA THR A 4 -5.85 1.29 10.64
C THR A 4 -5.68 1.19 12.16
N GLY A 5 -4.43 1.13 12.62
CA GLY A 5 -4.01 1.26 14.04
C GLY A 5 -2.70 2.06 14.21
N GLU A 6 -2.24 2.32 15.42
CA GLU A 6 -1.04 3.17 15.65
C GLU A 6 0.31 2.43 15.58
N GLY A 7 0.31 1.10 15.49
CA GLY A 7 1.52 0.26 15.54
C GLY A 7 2.40 0.22 14.29
N GLU A 8 3.70 -0.05 14.49
CA GLU A 8 4.72 -0.28 13.45
C GLU A 8 4.57 -1.66 12.76
N GLU A 9 3.78 -2.54 13.35
CA GLU A 9 3.65 -3.96 13.00
C GLU A 9 2.86 -4.24 11.71
N LYS A 10 2.25 -3.22 11.11
CA LYS A 10 1.37 -3.39 9.94
C LYS A 10 2.11 -3.78 8.66
N THR A 11 3.28 -3.19 8.44
CA THR A 11 4.08 -3.52 7.26
C THR A 11 4.56 -4.97 7.37
N THR A 12 5.01 -5.40 8.55
CA THR A 12 5.41 -6.79 8.83
C THR A 12 4.26 -7.77 8.60
N SER A 13 3.05 -7.47 9.08
CA SER A 13 1.86 -8.29 8.83
C SER A 13 1.48 -8.36 7.35
N ALA A 14 1.63 -7.26 6.60
CA ALA A 14 1.40 -7.24 5.15
C ALA A 14 2.40 -8.12 4.38
N PHE A 15 3.64 -8.25 4.87
CA PHE A 15 4.62 -9.16 4.31
C PHE A 15 4.31 -10.64 4.59
N GLY A 16 3.75 -10.95 5.76
CA GLY A 16 3.22 -12.30 6.03
C GLY A 16 2.14 -12.72 5.02
N LEU A 17 1.21 -11.81 4.72
CA LEU A 17 0.20 -12.03 3.68
C LEU A 17 0.84 -12.17 2.29
N THR A 18 1.84 -11.35 1.99
CA THR A 18 2.60 -11.43 0.74
C THR A 18 3.20 -12.81 0.53
N LEU A 19 3.92 -13.34 1.53
CA LEU A 19 4.55 -14.66 1.42
C LEU A 19 3.51 -15.77 1.22
N ARG A 20 2.36 -15.68 1.90
CA ARG A 20 1.26 -16.62 1.69
C ARG A 20 0.75 -16.55 0.25
N THR A 21 0.43 -15.36 -0.25
CA THR A 21 -0.10 -15.17 -1.61
C THR A 21 0.87 -15.66 -2.67
N VAL A 22 2.16 -15.32 -2.54
CA VAL A 22 3.22 -15.82 -3.44
C VAL A 22 3.35 -17.34 -3.35
N GLY A 23 3.26 -17.93 -2.16
CA GLY A 23 3.31 -19.39 -1.97
C GLY A 23 2.21 -20.16 -2.68
N HIS A 24 1.07 -19.52 -2.96
CA HIS A 24 -0.01 -20.07 -3.77
C HIS A 24 0.12 -19.77 -5.28
N GLY A 25 1.25 -19.21 -5.73
CA GLY A 25 1.50 -18.87 -7.13
C GLY A 25 0.77 -17.61 -7.62
N TYR A 26 0.24 -16.80 -6.71
CA TYR A 26 -0.47 -15.59 -7.08
C TYR A 26 0.43 -14.36 -7.08
N LYS A 27 0.15 -13.45 -8.00
CA LYS A 27 0.89 -12.20 -8.15
C LYS A 27 0.62 -11.21 -7.01
N VAL A 28 1.69 -10.66 -6.47
CA VAL A 28 1.72 -9.59 -5.47
C VAL A 28 2.49 -8.39 -6.01
N ILE A 29 1.91 -7.21 -5.87
CA ILE A 29 2.60 -5.94 -6.15
C ILE A 29 2.59 -5.08 -4.89
N ILE A 30 3.77 -4.66 -4.47
CA ILE A 30 3.98 -3.74 -3.35
C ILE A 30 4.47 -2.40 -3.90
N ILE A 31 3.80 -1.32 -3.49
CA ILE A 31 4.16 0.05 -3.84
C ILE A 31 4.42 0.80 -2.53
N GLN A 32 5.64 1.26 -2.36
CA GLN A 32 6.06 1.98 -1.15
C GLN A 32 6.18 3.47 -1.43
N PHE A 33 5.35 4.25 -0.76
CA PHE A 33 5.38 5.71 -0.79
C PHE A 33 6.43 6.23 0.18
N MET A 34 7.15 7.28 -0.21
CA MET A 34 8.13 8.00 0.63
C MET A 34 9.27 7.09 1.14
N LYS A 35 9.58 6.03 0.38
CA LYS A 35 10.71 5.12 0.64
C LYS A 35 11.54 4.95 -0.63
N GLY A 36 12.85 5.14 -0.53
CA GLY A 36 13.81 4.89 -1.61
C GLY A 36 15.00 4.00 -1.22
N ARG A 37 14.91 3.30 -0.07
CA ARG A 37 16.02 2.51 0.48
C ARG A 37 15.96 1.07 -0.01
N LYS A 38 16.84 0.74 -0.94
CA LYS A 38 16.95 -0.59 -1.56
C LYS A 38 17.74 -1.62 -0.75
N TYR A 39 18.35 -1.22 0.38
CA TYR A 39 19.14 -2.13 1.21
C TYR A 39 18.31 -2.96 2.22
N ILE A 40 17.00 -2.73 2.28
CA ILE A 40 16.05 -3.44 3.16
C ILE A 40 15.75 -4.86 2.64
N GLY A 41 15.42 -5.78 3.54
CA GLY A 41 15.24 -7.20 3.21
C GLY A 41 14.08 -7.44 2.23
N GLU A 42 12.99 -6.71 2.41
CA GLU A 42 11.79 -6.76 1.58
C GLU A 42 12.07 -6.33 0.14
N TYR A 43 13.01 -5.42 -0.06
CA TYR A 43 13.44 -5.03 -1.40
C TYR A 43 14.41 -6.08 -1.99
N LYS A 44 15.36 -6.56 -1.19
CA LYS A 44 16.38 -7.52 -1.62
C LYS A 44 15.83 -8.89 -2.01
N ILE A 45 14.73 -9.32 -1.39
CA ILE A 45 14.14 -10.65 -1.65
C ILE A 45 13.46 -10.75 -3.03
N LYS A 46 13.24 -9.61 -3.72
CA LYS A 46 12.43 -9.53 -4.93
C LYS A 46 12.86 -10.51 -6.03
N ASP A 47 14.17 -10.69 -6.20
CA ASP A 47 14.71 -11.55 -7.27
C ASP A 47 14.51 -13.04 -6.94
N ARG A 48 14.38 -13.39 -5.65
CA ARG A 48 14.13 -14.78 -5.20
C ARG A 48 12.65 -15.17 -5.27
N LEU A 49 11.74 -14.20 -5.26
CA LEU A 49 10.29 -14.40 -5.28
C LEU A 49 9.66 -14.02 -6.63
N SER A 50 10.50 -13.76 -7.63
CA SER A 50 10.07 -13.49 -9.01
C SER A 50 9.56 -14.79 -9.68
N PRO A 51 8.53 -14.73 -10.55
CA PRO A 51 7.84 -13.53 -11.05
C PRO A 51 6.63 -13.06 -10.23
N GLU A 52 6.23 -13.81 -9.20
CA GLU A 52 5.01 -13.54 -8.44
C GLU A 52 5.12 -12.31 -7.54
N TYR A 53 6.33 -11.88 -7.16
CA TYR A 53 6.56 -10.76 -6.27
C TYR A 53 7.19 -9.55 -6.98
N GLU A 54 6.57 -8.39 -6.81
CA GLU A 54 7.14 -7.11 -7.24
C GLU A 54 7.08 -6.07 -6.12
N ILE A 55 8.16 -5.30 -5.98
CA ILE A 55 8.22 -4.16 -5.05
C ILE A 55 8.79 -2.93 -5.74
N HIS A 56 8.03 -1.83 -5.66
CA HIS A 56 8.33 -0.56 -6.29
C HIS A 56 8.38 0.53 -5.22
N GLN A 57 9.47 1.30 -5.23
CA GLN A 57 9.78 2.30 -4.21
C GLN A 57 9.76 3.68 -4.83
N PHE A 58 8.91 4.56 -4.30
CA PHE A 58 8.72 5.93 -4.76
C PHE A 58 8.96 6.89 -3.61
N GLY A 59 10.23 7.23 -3.41
CA GLY A 59 10.65 8.17 -2.40
C GLY A 59 12.16 8.32 -2.42
N MET A 60 12.64 9.33 -1.70
CA MET A 60 14.06 9.59 -1.57
C MET A 60 14.74 8.53 -0.70
N LYS A 61 16.08 8.47 -0.77
CA LYS A 61 16.87 7.62 0.15
C LYS A 61 16.82 8.17 1.58
N GLU A 62 16.74 9.48 1.70
CA GLU A 62 16.59 10.19 2.97
C GLU A 62 15.16 10.11 3.49
N PHE A 63 14.97 10.39 4.78
CA PHE A 63 13.62 10.49 5.32
C PHE A 63 13.00 11.82 4.90
N ILE A 64 11.72 11.79 4.53
CA ILE A 64 10.95 13.00 4.26
C ILE A 64 10.93 13.93 5.48
N ASN A 65 11.09 15.22 5.22
CA ASN A 65 10.86 16.25 6.23
C ASN A 65 9.40 16.68 6.21
N PHE A 66 8.57 16.10 7.09
CA PHE A 66 7.14 16.41 7.14
C PHE A 66 6.78 17.87 7.45
N LYS A 67 7.71 18.66 8.02
CA LYS A 67 7.47 20.08 8.29
C LYS A 67 7.71 20.94 7.05
N ASN A 68 8.59 20.49 6.17
CA ASN A 68 8.93 21.17 4.93
C ASN A 68 9.36 20.12 3.88
N PRO A 69 8.38 19.43 3.25
CA PRO A 69 8.68 18.40 2.27
C PRO A 69 9.36 18.99 1.03
N ASP A 70 10.25 18.21 0.41
CA ASP A 70 10.92 18.65 -0.81
C ASP A 70 9.95 18.56 -2.01
N PRO A 71 10.02 19.45 -3.01
CA PRO A 71 9.28 19.29 -4.27
C PRO A 71 9.39 17.88 -4.90
N GLU A 72 10.54 17.22 -4.74
CA GLU A 72 10.75 15.85 -5.23
C GLU A 72 9.89 14.82 -4.47
N ASP A 73 9.57 15.03 -3.19
CA ASP A 73 8.66 14.15 -2.43
C ASP A 73 7.26 14.13 -3.06
N TYR A 74 6.74 15.29 -3.44
CA TYR A 74 5.43 15.41 -4.11
C TYR A 74 5.45 14.75 -5.49
N LYS A 75 6.52 14.97 -6.25
CA LYS A 75 6.68 14.38 -7.58
C LYS A 75 6.73 12.85 -7.51
N LEU A 76 7.55 12.29 -6.63
CA LEU A 76 7.65 10.83 -6.45
C LEU A 76 6.33 10.23 -5.97
N ALA A 77 5.59 10.92 -5.10
CA ALA A 77 4.28 10.46 -4.67
C ALA A 77 3.25 10.46 -5.81
N ALA A 78 3.27 11.47 -6.69
CA ALA A 78 2.43 11.50 -7.90
C ALA A 78 2.80 10.39 -8.89
N GLU A 79 4.09 10.12 -9.09
CA GLU A 79 4.57 8.99 -9.89
C GLU A 79 4.11 7.65 -9.30
N ALA A 80 4.10 7.52 -7.97
CA ALA A 80 3.59 6.33 -7.29
C ALA A 80 2.09 6.11 -7.54
N LEU A 81 1.28 7.18 -7.54
CA LEU A 81 -0.14 7.09 -7.88
C LEU A 81 -0.34 6.62 -9.33
N GLU A 82 0.38 7.20 -10.28
CA GLU A 82 0.30 6.81 -11.68
C GLU A 82 0.78 5.37 -11.91
N PHE A 83 1.83 4.95 -11.21
CA PHE A 83 2.26 3.57 -11.22
C PHE A 83 1.21 2.65 -10.60
N THR A 84 0.53 3.06 -9.53
CA THR A 84 -0.54 2.28 -8.90
C THR A 84 -1.68 2.03 -9.89
N LYS A 85 -2.14 3.05 -10.62
CA LYS A 85 -3.15 2.89 -11.69
C LYS A 85 -2.73 1.85 -12.73
N LYS A 86 -1.46 1.83 -13.12
CA LYS A 86 -0.91 0.83 -14.04
C LYS A 86 -0.83 -0.55 -13.39
N ALA A 87 -0.46 -0.63 -12.11
CA ALA A 87 -0.36 -1.87 -11.35
C ALA A 87 -1.72 -2.56 -11.19
N ILE A 88 -2.78 -1.79 -10.93
CA ILE A 88 -4.15 -2.28 -10.85
C ILE A 88 -4.57 -3.02 -12.12
N LYS A 89 -4.29 -2.44 -13.30
CA LYS A 89 -4.58 -3.05 -14.61
C LYS A 89 -3.82 -4.36 -14.88
N ARG A 90 -2.79 -4.66 -14.10
CA ARG A 90 -2.02 -5.92 -14.19
C ARG A 90 -2.64 -7.05 -13.37
N GLY A 91 -3.74 -6.79 -12.66
CA GLY A 91 -4.54 -7.78 -11.92
C GLY A 91 -3.78 -8.57 -10.85
N PRO A 92 -3.02 -7.93 -9.94
CA PRO A 92 -2.41 -8.67 -8.83
C PRO A 92 -3.48 -9.21 -7.89
N ARG A 93 -3.29 -10.41 -7.34
CA ARG A 93 -4.17 -10.93 -6.28
C ARG A 93 -4.05 -10.12 -4.99
N LEU A 94 -2.88 -9.55 -4.74
CA LEU A 94 -2.59 -8.70 -3.60
C LEU A 94 -1.87 -7.43 -4.04
N LEU A 95 -2.45 -6.28 -3.70
CA LEU A 95 -1.85 -4.96 -3.88
C LEU A 95 -1.61 -4.32 -2.52
N ILE A 96 -0.37 -3.97 -2.22
CA ILE A 96 0.01 -3.28 -0.97
C ILE A 96 0.45 -1.86 -1.29
N LEU A 97 -0.24 -0.86 -0.73
CA LEU A 97 0.14 0.55 -0.80
C LEU A 97 0.71 0.97 0.57
N ASP A 98 2.03 0.80 0.72
CA ASP A 98 2.74 1.02 1.97
C ASP A 98 2.98 2.53 2.21
N LYS A 99 2.59 3.02 3.39
CA LYS A 99 2.65 4.43 3.83
C LYS A 99 1.75 5.41 3.08
N MET A 100 0.80 4.94 2.28
CA MET A 100 -0.16 5.79 1.57
C MET A 100 -0.98 6.70 2.53
N ASN A 101 -1.45 6.15 3.65
CA ASN A 101 -2.20 6.94 4.65
C ASN A 101 -1.37 8.10 5.23
N LEU A 102 -0.05 7.92 5.32
CA LEU A 102 0.85 8.94 5.82
C LEU A 102 1.04 10.06 4.79
N ALA A 103 1.16 9.70 3.51
CA ALA A 103 1.23 10.65 2.40
C ALA A 103 -0.04 11.52 2.34
N ALA A 104 -1.22 10.92 2.54
CA ALA A 104 -2.49 11.64 2.65
C ALA A 104 -2.52 12.59 3.84
N HIS A 105 -2.15 12.10 5.03
CA HIS A 105 -2.22 12.86 6.28
C HIS A 105 -1.36 14.13 6.26
N PHE A 106 -0.18 14.07 5.63
CA PHE A 106 0.73 15.22 5.52
C PHE A 106 0.53 16.04 4.24
N GLY A 107 -0.53 15.77 3.48
CA GLY A 107 -0.87 16.52 2.27
C GLY A 107 0.11 16.33 1.11
N ILE A 108 0.95 15.29 1.15
CA ILE A 108 1.81 14.90 0.02
C ILE A 108 0.97 14.37 -1.14
N LEU A 109 -0.12 13.67 -0.80
CA LEU A 109 -1.16 13.26 -1.74
C LEU A 109 -2.51 13.84 -1.32
N LYS A 110 -3.32 14.21 -2.30
CA LYS A 110 -4.69 14.65 -2.06
C LYS A 110 -5.57 13.44 -1.76
N THR A 111 -6.42 13.55 -0.75
CA THR A 111 -7.33 12.48 -0.34
C THR A 111 -8.27 12.10 -1.48
N GLU A 112 -8.71 13.06 -2.29
CA GLU A 112 -9.63 12.85 -3.41
C GLU A 112 -8.99 11.95 -4.50
N ASP A 113 -7.70 12.12 -4.75
CA ASP A 113 -6.97 11.30 -5.73
C ASP A 113 -6.83 9.86 -5.23
N ILE A 114 -6.69 9.67 -3.92
CA ILE A 114 -6.66 8.35 -3.28
C ILE A 114 -8.04 7.70 -3.37
N LEU A 115 -9.12 8.40 -3.04
CA LEU A 115 -10.47 7.86 -3.12
C LEU A 115 -10.82 7.39 -4.52
N LYS A 116 -10.53 8.20 -5.55
CA LYS A 116 -10.72 7.82 -6.96
C LYS A 116 -9.91 6.57 -7.33
N LEU A 117 -8.67 6.47 -6.87
CA LEU A 117 -7.84 5.29 -7.12
C LEU A 117 -8.45 4.02 -6.53
N LEU A 118 -9.10 4.12 -5.37
CA LEU A 118 -9.70 2.98 -4.68
C LEU A 118 -10.94 2.45 -5.40
N GLU A 119 -11.64 3.29 -6.16
CA GLU A 119 -12.78 2.89 -7.00
C GLU A 119 -12.37 2.00 -8.18
N ASP A 120 -11.13 2.13 -8.65
CA ASP A 120 -10.61 1.35 -9.78
C ASP A 120 -10.13 -0.05 -9.39
N ILE A 121 -10.16 -0.42 -8.10
CA ILE A 121 -9.62 -1.70 -7.60
C ILE A 121 -10.58 -2.85 -7.93
N PRO A 122 -10.15 -3.88 -8.70
CA PRO A 122 -10.96 -5.05 -8.97
C PRO A 122 -11.30 -5.83 -7.71
N GLU A 123 -12.47 -6.47 -7.68
CA GLU A 123 -12.94 -7.26 -6.54
C GLU A 123 -12.00 -8.43 -6.20
N GLU A 124 -11.35 -9.01 -7.21
CA GLU A 124 -10.39 -10.11 -7.07
C GLU A 124 -9.03 -9.64 -6.51
N THR A 125 -8.80 -8.33 -6.43
CA THR A 125 -7.58 -7.74 -5.88
C THR A 125 -7.78 -7.45 -4.39
N THR A 126 -7.11 -8.22 -3.54
CA THR A 126 -7.03 -7.85 -2.12
C THR A 126 -6.14 -6.61 -1.97
N LEU A 127 -6.73 -5.50 -1.55
CA LEU A 127 -6.00 -4.28 -1.25
C LEU A 127 -5.62 -4.20 0.24
N VAL A 128 -4.36 -3.83 0.48
CA VAL A 128 -3.82 -3.49 1.81
C VAL A 128 -3.23 -2.09 1.78
N LEU A 129 -3.79 -1.21 2.61
CA LEU A 129 -3.26 0.14 2.84
C LEU A 129 -2.50 0.16 4.16
N THR A 130 -1.31 0.76 4.18
CA THR A 130 -0.55 0.97 5.42
C THR A 130 -0.21 2.45 5.63
N GLY A 131 0.30 2.74 6.84
CA GLY A 131 0.59 4.09 7.31
C GLY A 131 -0.15 4.38 8.60
N ARG A 132 0.47 5.19 9.46
CA ARG A 132 -0.21 5.75 10.63
C ARG A 132 -1.18 6.83 10.16
N ARG A 133 -2.17 7.17 10.99
CA ARG A 133 -3.11 8.28 10.76
C ARG A 133 -3.88 8.15 9.44
N ALA A 134 -4.60 7.04 9.28
CA ALA A 134 -5.59 6.94 8.21
C ALA A 134 -6.52 8.18 8.25
N PRO A 135 -6.84 8.80 7.10
CA PRO A 135 -7.75 9.93 7.05
C PRO A 135 -9.02 9.61 7.85
N LYS A 136 -9.36 10.44 8.83
CA LYS A 136 -10.63 10.34 9.58
C LYS A 136 -11.75 10.94 8.74
N ASP A 137 -11.95 10.42 7.53
CA ASP A 137 -13.15 10.74 6.79
C ASP A 137 -14.19 9.66 7.08
N SER A 138 -15.13 9.99 7.97
CA SER A 138 -16.23 9.10 8.38
C SER A 138 -17.26 8.84 7.28
N SER A 139 -17.16 9.53 6.14
CA SER A 139 -18.06 9.37 4.99
C SER A 139 -17.62 8.27 4.02
N SER A 140 -16.33 7.89 4.04
CA SER A 140 -15.82 6.82 3.19
C SER A 140 -15.86 5.47 3.91
N PRO A 141 -16.57 4.44 3.37
CA PRO A 141 -16.66 3.12 3.99
C PRO A 141 -15.29 2.44 4.15
N ILE A 142 -14.27 2.89 3.40
CA ILE A 142 -12.91 2.32 3.40
C ILE A 142 -12.11 2.74 4.65
N PHE A 143 -12.43 3.89 5.24
CA PHE A 143 -11.77 4.41 6.45
C PHE A 143 -12.61 4.22 7.72
N ASN A 144 -13.79 3.61 7.62
CA ASN A 144 -14.63 3.30 8.76
C ASN A 144 -14.08 2.09 9.55
N PRO A 145 -13.77 2.24 10.86
CA PRO A 145 -13.29 1.13 11.70
C PRO A 145 -14.24 -0.09 11.73
N LEU A 146 -15.55 0.12 11.53
CA LEU A 146 -16.56 -0.95 11.51
C LEU A 146 -16.49 -1.82 10.25
N TYR A 147 -15.99 -1.29 9.13
CA TYR A 147 -15.76 -2.06 7.90
C TYR A 147 -14.44 -2.85 7.93
N ASN A 148 -13.53 -2.49 8.83
CA ASN A 148 -12.24 -3.16 9.01
C ASN A 148 -12.28 -4.39 9.94
N ASN A 149 -13.45 -4.70 10.50
CA ASN A 149 -13.73 -5.96 11.16
C ASN A 149 -14.99 -6.60 10.55
N PRO A 150 -14.92 -7.16 9.33
CA PRO A 150 -15.99 -8.05 8.90
C PRO A 150 -16.03 -9.25 9.87
N PRO A 151 -17.22 -9.81 10.17
CA PRO A 151 -17.30 -11.09 10.86
C PRO A 151 -16.42 -12.09 10.10
N LEU A 152 -15.74 -12.98 10.85
CA LEU A 152 -14.89 -14.07 10.37
C LEU A 152 -15.68 -15.07 9.49
N SER A 153 -16.15 -14.64 8.33
CA SER A 153 -16.99 -15.46 7.44
C SER A 153 -16.63 -15.35 5.96
N THR A 154 -15.59 -14.58 5.59
CA THR A 154 -14.93 -14.83 4.31
C THR A 154 -13.91 -15.93 4.54
N THR A 155 -14.37 -17.17 4.39
CA THR A 155 -13.51 -18.30 4.07
C THR A 155 -12.63 -17.90 2.90
N PHE A 156 -11.40 -17.51 3.19
CA PHE A 156 -10.30 -17.59 2.24
C PHE A 156 -10.20 -19.07 1.89
N ASN A 157 -10.85 -19.48 0.81
CA ASN A 157 -10.63 -20.82 0.27
C ASN A 157 -9.18 -20.86 -0.23
N CYS A 158 -8.35 -21.50 0.60
CA CYS A 158 -7.05 -22.05 0.24
C CYS A 158 -7.16 -22.98 -0.97
#